data_AF-A0A9Q4CEE9-F1
#
_entry.id   AF-A0A9Q4CEE9-F1
#
_cell.length_a   1.000
_cell.length_b   1.000
_cell.length_c   1.000
_cell.angle_alpha   90.00
_cell.angle_beta   90.00
_cell.angle_gamma   90.00
#
_symmetry.space_group_name_H-M   'P 1'
#
loop_
_entity.id
_entity.type
_entity.pdbx_description
1 polymer ?
#
loop_
_entity_poly.entity_id
_entity_poly.type
_entity_poly.pdbx_seq_one_letter_code
_entity_poly.pdbx_strand_id
1 'polypeptide(L)'
;MTPVFPLVVAILGGIAGAVSIRFVRRRGVPDGDAVAIESPVLERYRRWIMGGVVVGSITALLGILLVTGLGLGLVLAPMVFAVVVLTTSALAVATIRPRQGARRQAPLATRTLRSTAGTTDLTVALTTVVVTVVVLVTGTLAGSPDDLGRQGRALTVFCDMDDGLHVISSSPWPGSWYSLPLLIVLAICTLIGLGALILATKRPVLPDLEADASFRRIAGHTVTCTLTFTAAVTGAPIAFRMLSAYPDCAGTPTFLWAIATAGGLLVCSAVYAVGQVGAALAGRAPEAR
;
A
#
# COMPACT_ATOMS: atom_id res chain seq x y z
N MET A 1 9.98 15.58 -27.19
CA MET A 1 10.01 15.60 -25.71
C MET A 1 11.00 14.55 -25.24
N THR A 2 12.02 14.96 -24.49
CA THR A 2 13.19 14.13 -24.18
C THR A 2 12.88 13.05 -23.13
N PRO A 3 13.41 11.82 -23.25
CA PRO A 3 13.16 10.71 -22.32
C PRO A 3 13.83 10.86 -20.94
N VAL A 4 14.20 12.07 -20.54
CA VAL A 4 15.02 12.34 -19.34
C VAL A 4 14.16 12.33 -18.07
N PHE A 5 12.88 12.70 -18.17
CA PHE A 5 11.98 12.79 -17.01
C PHE A 5 11.72 11.44 -16.28
N PRO A 6 11.41 10.31 -16.97
CA PRO A 6 11.22 9.03 -16.28
C PRO A 6 12.52 8.50 -15.65
N LEU A 7 13.68 8.82 -16.24
CA LEU A 7 14.98 8.44 -15.69
C LEU A 7 15.28 9.23 -14.40
N VAL A 8 14.97 10.54 -14.36
CA VAL A 8 15.16 11.38 -13.18
C VAL A 8 14.26 10.96 -12.03
N VAL A 9 13.00 10.59 -12.29
CA VAL A 9 12.08 10.08 -11.24
C VAL A 9 12.53 8.72 -10.72
N ALA A 10 13.00 7.81 -11.58
CA ALA A 10 13.55 6.52 -11.16
C ALA A 10 14.85 6.68 -10.35
N ILE A 11 15.73 7.60 -10.75
CA ILE A 11 16.98 7.91 -10.05
C ILE A 11 16.69 8.59 -8.70
N LEU A 12 15.78 9.55 -8.64
CA LEU A 12 15.40 10.20 -7.37
C LEU A 12 14.68 9.24 -6.42
N GLY A 13 13.83 8.35 -6.93
CA GLY A 13 13.21 7.27 -6.15
C GLY A 13 14.24 6.26 -5.64
N GLY A 14 15.21 5.89 -6.48
CA GLY A 14 16.34 5.03 -6.10
C GLY A 14 17.28 5.66 -5.08
N ILE A 15 17.59 6.97 -5.22
CA ILE A 15 18.40 7.73 -4.27
C ILE A 15 17.65 7.92 -2.96
N ALA A 16 16.35 8.25 -2.97
CA ALA A 16 15.54 8.36 -1.77
C ALA A 16 15.45 7.01 -1.05
N GLY A 17 15.27 5.90 -1.78
CA GLY A 17 15.32 4.55 -1.23
C GLY A 17 16.68 4.20 -0.62
N ALA A 18 17.78 4.47 -1.35
CA ALA A 18 19.14 4.21 -0.88
C ALA A 18 19.54 5.09 0.31
N VAL A 19 19.14 6.36 0.33
CA VAL A 19 19.35 7.30 1.45
C VAL A 19 18.53 6.86 2.67
N SER A 20 17.29 6.41 2.48
CA SER A 20 16.46 5.86 3.56
C SER A 20 17.11 4.60 4.16
N ILE A 21 17.57 3.67 3.33
CA ILE A 21 18.29 2.46 3.77
C ILE A 21 19.60 2.83 4.50
N ARG A 22 20.34 3.83 4.02
CA ARG A 22 21.63 4.25 4.58
C ARG A 22 21.48 5.08 5.86
N PHE A 23 20.46 5.91 5.96
CA PHE A 23 20.11 6.70 7.15
C PHE A 23 19.63 5.80 8.29
N VAL A 24 18.85 4.77 7.96
CA VAL A 24 18.45 3.71 8.90
C VAL A 24 19.65 2.87 9.33
N ARG A 25 20.57 2.52 8.43
CA ARG A 25 21.82 1.82 8.80
C ARG A 25 22.73 2.62 9.73
N ARG A 26 22.80 3.94 9.58
CA ARG A 26 23.71 4.80 10.36
C ARG A 26 23.24 5.16 11.77
N ARG A 27 21.97 4.92 12.13
CA ARG A 27 21.42 5.19 13.47
C ARG A 27 21.24 3.95 14.37
N GLY A 28 22.04 2.89 14.16
CA GLY A 28 22.11 1.78 15.12
C GLY A 28 22.82 2.21 16.40
N VAL A 29 22.04 2.54 17.43
CA VAL A 29 22.41 2.84 18.82
C VAL A 29 22.21 1.54 19.65
N PRO A 30 22.95 1.36 20.76
CA PRO A 30 23.68 0.13 21.09
C PRO A 30 22.87 -1.00 21.74
N ASP A 31 23.51 -2.17 21.75
CA ASP A 31 23.15 -3.39 22.46
C ASP A 31 22.66 -3.10 23.88
N GLY A 32 21.35 -3.22 24.07
CA GLY A 32 20.71 -3.23 25.37
C GLY A 32 19.58 -4.25 25.35
N ASP A 33 19.89 -5.48 25.74
CA ASP A 33 18.98 -6.44 26.37
C ASP A 33 17.69 -6.82 25.63
N ALA A 34 17.72 -6.88 24.30
CA ALA A 34 16.72 -7.65 23.54
C ALA A 34 17.01 -9.14 23.70
N VAL A 35 16.72 -9.70 24.89
CA VAL A 35 16.50 -11.13 25.05
C VAL A 35 15.30 -11.48 24.16
N ALA A 36 15.59 -11.83 22.92
CA ALA A 36 14.65 -12.36 21.96
C ALA A 36 14.17 -13.72 22.48
N ILE A 37 13.20 -13.71 23.39
CA ILE A 37 12.37 -14.88 23.62
C ILE A 37 11.51 -15.02 22.37
N GLU A 38 12.05 -15.68 21.34
CA GLU A 38 11.28 -16.08 20.17
C GLU A 38 10.19 -17.06 20.63
N SER A 39 9.03 -16.50 20.98
CA SER A 39 7.89 -17.32 21.32
C SER A 39 7.50 -18.15 20.08
N PRO A 40 7.20 -19.46 20.23
CA PRO A 40 6.80 -20.32 19.10
C PRO A 40 5.52 -19.83 18.39
N VAL A 41 4.79 -18.91 19.04
CA VAL A 41 3.62 -18.20 18.50
C VAL A 41 4.04 -17.22 17.40
N LEU A 42 5.11 -16.46 17.62
CA LEU A 42 5.59 -15.46 16.67
C LEU A 42 6.20 -16.12 15.43
N GLU A 43 6.99 -17.17 15.62
CA GLU A 43 7.57 -17.93 14.52
C GLU A 43 6.48 -18.55 13.62
N ARG A 44 5.41 -19.09 14.24
CA ARG A 44 4.25 -19.59 13.51
C ARG A 44 3.57 -18.48 12.72
N TYR A 45 3.35 -17.31 13.32
CA TYR A 45 2.78 -16.17 12.60
C TYR A 45 3.63 -15.75 11.41
N ARG A 46 4.96 -15.62 11.60
CA ARG A 46 5.90 -15.31 10.52
C ARG A 46 5.80 -16.32 9.37
N ARG A 47 5.72 -17.63 9.68
CA ARG A 47 5.53 -18.67 8.66
C ARG A 47 4.22 -18.51 7.88
N TRP A 48 3.11 -18.17 8.54
CA TRP A 48 1.85 -17.88 7.87
C TRP A 48 1.95 -16.69 6.92
N ILE A 49 2.58 -15.59 7.38
CA ILE A 49 2.76 -14.39 6.56
C ILE A 49 3.68 -14.66 5.37
N MET A 50 4.79 -15.37 5.56
CA MET A 50 5.67 -15.77 4.46
C MET A 50 4.94 -16.66 3.44
N GLY A 51 4.12 -17.61 3.90
CA GLY A 51 3.25 -18.39 3.03
C GLY A 51 2.28 -17.50 2.23
N GLY A 52 1.65 -16.53 2.89
CA GLY A 52 0.78 -15.54 2.25
C GLY A 52 1.50 -14.67 1.21
N VAL A 53 2.73 -14.24 1.48
CA VAL A 53 3.56 -13.48 0.54
C VAL A 53 3.91 -14.30 -0.69
N VAL A 54 4.31 -15.57 -0.52
CA VAL A 54 4.64 -16.47 -1.63
C VAL A 54 3.40 -16.73 -2.49
N VAL A 55 2.29 -17.15 -1.86
CA VAL A 55 1.02 -17.40 -2.56
C VAL A 55 0.54 -16.13 -3.26
N GLY A 56 0.54 -14.99 -2.57
CA GLY A 56 0.12 -13.71 -3.12
C GLY A 56 0.97 -13.27 -4.31
N SER A 57 2.29 -13.49 -4.26
CA SER A 57 3.20 -13.17 -5.37
C SER A 57 2.92 -14.05 -6.59
N ILE A 58 2.69 -15.35 -6.37
CA ILE A 58 2.30 -16.28 -7.44
C ILE A 58 0.95 -15.88 -8.04
N THR A 59 -0.06 -15.58 -7.21
CA THR A 59 -1.39 -15.16 -7.69
C THR A 59 -1.32 -13.84 -8.46
N ALA A 60 -0.53 -12.88 -7.98
CA ALA A 60 -0.32 -11.61 -8.66
C ALA A 60 0.37 -11.82 -10.02
N LEU A 61 1.43 -12.64 -10.07
CA LEU A 61 2.12 -12.98 -11.31
C LEU A 61 1.20 -13.69 -12.31
N LEU A 62 0.42 -14.67 -11.86
CA LEU A 62 -0.59 -15.32 -12.69
C LEU A 62 -1.65 -14.32 -13.19
N GLY A 63 -2.07 -13.38 -12.35
CA GLY A 63 -2.97 -12.29 -12.76
C GLY A 63 -2.38 -11.42 -13.88
N ILE A 64 -1.09 -11.09 -13.81
CA ILE A 64 -0.37 -10.37 -14.88
C ILE A 64 -0.39 -11.16 -16.18
N LEU A 65 -0.14 -12.47 -16.12
CA LEU A 65 0.00 -13.33 -17.29
C LEU A 65 -1.34 -13.73 -17.93
N LEU A 66 -2.38 -13.92 -17.12
CA LEU A 66 -3.67 -14.46 -17.56
C LEU A 66 -4.73 -13.39 -17.85
N VAL A 67 -4.65 -12.22 -17.22
CA VAL A 67 -5.60 -11.13 -17.47
C VAL A 67 -5.15 -10.32 -18.70
N THR A 68 -5.60 -10.77 -19.86
CA THR A 68 -5.31 -10.14 -21.15
C THR A 68 -6.25 -8.95 -21.39
N GLY A 69 -5.76 -7.73 -21.14
CA GLY A 69 -6.50 -6.52 -21.47
C GLY A 69 -5.77 -5.25 -21.07
N LEU A 70 -5.23 -4.50 -22.05
CA LEU A 70 -4.55 -3.19 -21.91
C LEU A 70 -3.76 -2.98 -20.60
N GLY A 71 -3.02 -3.99 -20.14
CA GLY A 71 -2.23 -3.92 -18.91
C GLY A 71 -3.01 -4.00 -17.58
N LEU A 72 -4.30 -4.34 -17.60
CA LEU A 72 -5.14 -4.46 -16.40
C LEU A 72 -4.60 -5.47 -15.39
N GLY A 73 -4.06 -6.60 -15.85
CA GLY A 73 -3.39 -7.58 -14.99
C GLY A 73 -2.22 -6.98 -14.21
N LEU A 74 -1.40 -6.15 -14.87
CA LEU A 74 -0.29 -5.43 -14.24
C LEU A 74 -0.77 -4.43 -13.18
N VAL A 75 -1.84 -3.71 -13.49
CA VAL A 75 -2.42 -2.69 -12.61
C VAL A 75 -3.09 -3.30 -11.37
N LEU A 76 -3.71 -4.48 -11.50
CA LEU A 76 -4.37 -5.19 -10.39
C LEU A 76 -3.41 -6.00 -9.52
N ALA A 77 -2.21 -6.34 -10.02
CA ALA A 77 -1.28 -7.23 -9.33
C ALA A 77 -0.96 -6.84 -7.87
N PRO A 78 -0.65 -5.57 -7.53
CA PRO A 78 -0.36 -5.16 -6.14
C PRO A 78 -1.56 -5.32 -5.20
N MET A 79 -2.77 -5.17 -5.74
CA MET A 79 -4.03 -5.29 -5.00
C MET A 79 -4.36 -6.75 -4.73
N VAL A 80 -4.24 -7.61 -5.75
CA VAL A 80 -4.42 -9.06 -5.60
C VAL A 80 -3.43 -9.65 -4.59
N PHE A 81 -2.16 -9.22 -4.68
CA PHE A 81 -1.13 -9.57 -3.70
C PHE A 81 -1.58 -9.20 -2.27
N ALA A 82 -2.04 -7.96 -2.06
CA ALA A 82 -2.50 -7.51 -0.75
C ALA A 82 -3.70 -8.30 -0.22
N VAL A 83 -4.69 -8.64 -1.05
CA VAL A 83 -5.84 -9.45 -0.62
C VAL A 83 -5.34 -10.77 -0.01
N VAL A 84 -4.41 -11.45 -0.68
CA VAL A 84 -3.85 -12.72 -0.18
C VAL A 84 -3.06 -12.53 1.11
N VAL A 85 -2.21 -11.50 1.19
CA VAL A 85 -1.40 -11.23 2.40
C VAL A 85 -2.28 -10.82 3.59
N LEU A 86 -3.30 -10.00 3.37
CA LEU A 86 -4.20 -9.55 4.43
C LEU A 86 -5.13 -10.68 4.90
N THR A 87 -5.64 -11.51 3.99
CA THR A 87 -6.45 -12.68 4.37
C THR A 87 -5.63 -13.71 5.13
N THR A 88 -4.40 -14.01 4.69
CA THR A 88 -3.50 -14.90 5.43
C THR A 88 -3.12 -14.34 6.80
N SER A 89 -2.91 -13.03 6.93
CA SER A 89 -2.73 -12.38 8.24
C SER A 89 -3.97 -12.54 9.14
N ALA A 90 -5.17 -12.27 8.62
CA ALA A 90 -6.42 -12.45 9.36
C ALA A 90 -6.62 -13.91 9.81
N LEU A 91 -6.34 -14.88 8.92
CA LEU A 91 -6.41 -16.31 9.22
C LEU A 91 -5.38 -16.72 10.27
N ALA A 92 -4.15 -16.20 10.20
CA ALA A 92 -3.12 -16.46 11.19
C ALA A 92 -3.56 -15.97 12.58
N VAL A 93 -4.13 -14.76 12.65
CA VAL A 93 -4.67 -14.21 13.91
C VAL A 93 -5.83 -15.06 14.44
N ALA A 94 -6.72 -15.54 13.58
CA ALA A 94 -7.88 -16.35 13.98
C ALA A 94 -7.52 -17.78 14.41
N THR A 95 -6.50 -18.39 13.79
CA THR A 95 -6.12 -19.80 14.00
C THR A 95 -5.12 -20.00 15.14
N ILE A 96 -4.24 -19.04 15.40
CA ILE A 96 -3.27 -19.11 16.48
C ILE A 96 -3.99 -18.85 17.81
N ARG A 97 -4.56 -19.90 18.41
CA ARG A 97 -5.25 -19.85 19.72
C ARG A 97 -4.26 -20.04 20.89
N PRO A 98 -4.43 -19.32 22.01
CA PRO A 98 -3.70 -19.62 23.24
C PRO A 98 -4.08 -21.01 23.76
N ARG A 99 -3.12 -21.78 24.29
CA ARG A 99 -3.43 -23.01 25.05
C ARG A 99 -4.24 -22.62 26.29
N GLN A 100 -5.49 -23.06 26.36
CA GLN A 100 -6.34 -22.85 27.53
C GLN A 100 -5.81 -23.74 28.67
N GLY A 101 -5.31 -23.15 29.76
CA GLY A 101 -4.76 -23.98 30.84
C GLY A 101 -4.38 -23.32 32.17
N ALA A 102 -4.13 -22.01 32.25
CA ALA A 102 -3.72 -21.39 33.51
C ALA A 102 -4.53 -20.11 33.82
N ARG A 103 -5.12 -20.10 35.02
CA ARG A 103 -5.71 -18.99 35.79
C ARG A 103 -6.01 -17.69 35.00
N ARG A 104 -7.29 -17.40 34.80
CA ARG A 104 -7.79 -16.11 34.28
C ARG A 104 -7.37 -14.96 35.21
N GLN A 105 -6.25 -14.31 34.91
CA GLN A 105 -6.05 -12.93 35.32
C GLN A 105 -6.60 -12.04 34.21
N ALA A 106 -7.57 -11.19 34.53
CA ALA A 106 -8.16 -10.24 33.60
C ALA A 106 -7.55 -8.87 33.87
N PRO A 107 -6.40 -8.51 33.29
CA PRO A 107 -5.92 -7.14 33.36
C PRO A 107 -6.93 -6.24 32.62
N LEU A 108 -7.51 -5.26 33.33
CA LEU A 108 -8.33 -4.19 32.74
C LEU A 108 -7.39 -3.21 32.01
N ALA A 109 -6.89 -3.60 30.84
CA ALA A 109 -6.24 -2.70 29.91
C ALA A 109 -7.21 -2.35 28.78
N THR A 110 -7.46 -1.05 28.55
CA THR A 110 -8.28 -0.56 27.44
C THR A 110 -7.58 -0.87 26.11
N ARG A 111 -8.13 -1.79 25.33
CA ARG A 111 -7.59 -2.18 24.02
C ARG A 111 -8.17 -1.30 22.93
N THR A 112 -7.31 -0.56 22.25
CA THR A 112 -7.71 0.28 21.11
C THR A 112 -6.97 -0.15 19.85
N LEU A 113 -7.56 0.08 18.67
CA LEU A 113 -6.89 -0.18 17.38
C LEU A 113 -5.55 0.57 17.29
N ARG A 114 -5.51 1.80 17.83
CA ARG A 114 -4.31 2.64 17.92
C ARG A 114 -3.20 1.96 18.73
N SER A 115 -3.53 1.30 19.84
CA SER A 115 -2.55 0.57 20.64
C SER A 115 -1.97 -0.67 19.93
N THR A 116 -2.68 -1.21 18.93
CA THR A 116 -2.26 -2.40 18.18
C THR A 116 -1.40 -2.05 16.97
N ALA A 117 -1.79 -1.06 16.15
CA ALA A 117 -1.05 -0.72 14.94
C ALA A 117 -0.07 0.44 15.11
N GLY A 118 -0.17 1.22 16.18
CA GLY A 118 0.49 2.53 16.27
C GLY A 118 -0.33 3.61 15.56
N THR A 119 -0.34 4.82 16.11
CA THR A 119 -1.07 5.97 15.54
C THR A 119 -0.46 6.41 14.21
N THR A 120 0.87 6.44 14.11
CA THR A 120 1.59 6.83 12.89
C THR A 120 1.29 5.88 11.74
N ASP A 121 1.39 4.57 11.93
CA ASP A 121 1.16 3.61 10.83
C ASP A 121 -0.30 3.61 10.38
N LEU A 122 -1.24 3.78 11.31
CA LEU A 122 -2.66 3.88 10.97
C LEU A 122 -2.97 5.17 10.21
N THR A 123 -2.40 6.30 10.64
CA THR A 123 -2.58 7.58 9.95
C THR A 123 -1.97 7.54 8.55
N VAL A 124 -0.74 7.04 8.40
CA VAL A 124 -0.07 6.89 7.09
C VAL A 124 -0.87 5.95 6.18
N ALA A 125 -1.33 4.81 6.67
CA ALA A 125 -2.15 3.89 5.89
C ALA A 125 -3.45 4.55 5.42
N LEU A 126 -4.16 5.23 6.33
CA LEU A 126 -5.41 5.92 6.01
C LEU A 126 -5.19 7.04 4.99
N THR A 127 -4.19 7.90 5.19
CA THR A 127 -3.89 8.99 4.26
C THR A 127 -3.51 8.45 2.90
N THR A 128 -2.70 7.40 2.84
CA THR A 128 -2.29 6.78 1.56
C THR A 128 -3.49 6.21 0.81
N VAL A 129 -4.39 5.50 1.49
CA VAL A 129 -5.64 4.97 0.90
C VAL A 129 -6.50 6.12 0.37
N VAL A 130 -6.71 7.18 1.15
CA VAL A 130 -7.52 8.33 0.75
C VAL A 130 -6.91 9.03 -0.46
N VAL A 131 -5.60 9.29 -0.46
CA VAL A 131 -4.92 9.91 -1.61
C VAL A 131 -5.05 9.04 -2.86
N THR A 132 -4.88 7.72 -2.75
CA THR A 132 -5.08 6.81 -3.88
C THR A 132 -6.51 6.85 -4.39
N VAL A 133 -7.52 6.86 -3.52
CA VAL A 133 -8.93 7.01 -3.92
C VAL A 133 -9.15 8.32 -4.67
N VAL A 134 -8.63 9.44 -4.17
CA VAL A 134 -8.75 10.76 -4.83
C VAL A 134 -8.12 10.75 -6.21
N VAL A 135 -6.94 10.15 -6.38
CA VAL A 135 -6.28 10.00 -7.70
C VAL A 135 -7.17 9.19 -8.65
N LEU A 136 -7.69 8.05 -8.20
CA LEU A 136 -8.55 7.18 -9.02
C LEU A 136 -9.86 7.86 -9.43
N VAL A 137 -10.51 8.58 -8.51
CA VAL A 137 -11.73 9.35 -8.78
C VAL A 137 -11.44 10.48 -9.77
N THR A 138 -10.33 11.20 -9.60
CA THR A 138 -9.92 12.28 -10.51
C THR A 138 -9.68 11.74 -11.92
N GLY A 139 -8.97 10.62 -12.06
CA GLY A 139 -8.79 9.97 -13.35
C GLY A 139 -10.11 9.53 -13.99
N THR A 140 -11.06 9.06 -13.17
CA THR A 140 -12.40 8.70 -13.64
C THR A 140 -13.16 9.90 -14.19
N LEU A 141 -13.18 11.01 -13.45
CA LEU A 141 -13.93 12.21 -13.80
C LEU A 141 -13.35 12.94 -15.02
N ALA A 142 -12.03 12.91 -15.17
CA ALA A 142 -11.35 13.52 -16.32
C ALA A 142 -11.33 12.65 -17.58
N GLY A 143 -11.71 11.37 -17.47
CA GLY A 143 -11.65 10.44 -18.60
C GLY A 143 -12.76 10.68 -19.63
N SER A 144 -12.38 10.72 -20.91
CA SER A 144 -13.28 10.76 -22.06
C SER A 144 -13.49 9.34 -22.65
N PRO A 145 -14.54 9.16 -23.48
CA PRO A 145 -14.69 7.95 -24.28
C PRO A 145 -13.53 7.74 -25.26
N ASP A 146 -13.14 6.49 -25.51
CA ASP A 146 -12.22 6.13 -26.60
C ASP A 146 -12.91 6.21 -27.97
N ASP A 147 -12.15 5.98 -29.05
CA ASP A 147 -12.64 6.00 -30.44
C ASP A 147 -13.75 4.96 -30.70
N LEU A 148 -13.89 3.96 -29.81
CA LEU A 148 -14.95 2.95 -29.85
C LEU A 148 -16.14 3.32 -28.93
N GLY A 149 -16.18 4.54 -28.40
CA GLY A 149 -17.23 5.05 -27.52
C GLY A 149 -17.17 4.52 -26.09
N ARG A 150 -16.09 3.84 -25.69
CA ARG A 150 -15.97 3.23 -24.36
C ARG A 150 -15.46 4.27 -23.37
N GLN A 151 -16.27 4.56 -22.36
CA GLN A 151 -15.99 5.63 -21.39
C GLN A 151 -14.71 5.41 -20.58
N GLY A 152 -14.02 6.51 -20.25
CA GLY A 152 -12.93 6.56 -19.29
C GLY A 152 -11.65 5.84 -19.72
N ARG A 153 -11.38 5.80 -21.03
CA ARG A 153 -10.21 5.14 -21.62
C ARG A 153 -9.28 6.08 -22.37
N ALA A 154 -9.76 7.28 -22.69
CA ALA A 154 -8.98 8.34 -23.28
C ALA A 154 -9.05 9.59 -22.38
N LEU A 155 -8.17 10.54 -22.66
CA LEU A 155 -8.28 11.93 -22.25
C LEU A 155 -8.34 12.77 -23.51
N THR A 156 -9.45 13.45 -23.74
CA THR A 156 -9.64 14.34 -24.89
C THR A 156 -9.70 15.77 -24.38
N VAL A 157 -8.83 16.61 -24.93
CA VAL A 157 -8.80 18.04 -24.62
C VAL A 157 -8.81 18.88 -25.88
N PHE A 158 -9.35 20.08 -25.76
CA PHE A 158 -9.32 21.09 -26.81
C PHE A 158 -8.13 22.01 -26.53
N CYS A 159 -7.25 22.15 -27.51
CA CYS A 159 -6.09 23.03 -27.44
C CYS A 159 -6.24 24.15 -28.45
N ASP A 160 -6.18 25.39 -27.97
CA ASP A 160 -6.09 26.57 -28.82
C ASP A 160 -4.62 26.78 -29.17
N MET A 161 -4.27 26.58 -30.45
CA MET A 161 -2.91 26.74 -30.98
C MET A 161 -2.91 27.85 -32.03
N ASP A 162 -1.74 28.34 -32.44
CA ASP A 162 -1.62 29.50 -33.34
C ASP A 162 -2.35 29.34 -34.69
N ASP A 163 -2.62 28.09 -35.12
CA ASP A 163 -3.33 27.72 -36.34
C ASP A 163 -4.80 27.32 -36.13
N GLY A 164 -5.33 27.44 -34.90
CA GLY A 164 -6.74 27.24 -34.55
C GLY A 164 -6.98 26.25 -33.40
N LEU A 165 -8.25 25.86 -33.24
CA LEU A 165 -8.68 24.91 -32.20
C LEU A 165 -8.45 23.46 -32.64
N HIS A 166 -7.59 22.75 -31.93
CA HIS A 166 -7.28 21.34 -32.16
C HIS A 166 -7.83 20.44 -31.06
N VAL A 167 -8.19 19.21 -31.44
CA VAL A 167 -8.63 18.18 -30.50
C VAL A 167 -7.51 17.16 -30.33
N ILE A 168 -6.95 17.06 -29.13
CA ILE A 168 -5.91 16.09 -28.80
C ILE A 168 -6.48 15.00 -27.89
N SER A 169 -6.25 13.75 -28.26
CA SER A 169 -6.67 12.57 -27.49
C SER A 169 -5.46 11.76 -27.06
N SER A 170 -5.38 11.40 -25.79
CA SER A 170 -4.32 10.56 -25.21
C SER A 170 -4.90 9.28 -24.63
N SER A 171 -4.43 8.14 -25.11
CA SER A 171 -4.77 6.80 -24.60
C SER A 171 -3.49 5.96 -24.37
N PRO A 172 -3.48 5.00 -23.43
CA PRO A 172 -4.53 4.69 -22.46
C PRO A 172 -4.55 5.70 -21.30
N TRP A 173 -5.74 6.22 -20.99
CA TRP A 173 -5.99 7.05 -19.80
C TRP A 173 -6.48 6.17 -18.64
N PRO A 174 -5.97 6.37 -17.41
CA PRO A 174 -6.41 5.60 -16.25
C PRO A 174 -7.76 6.10 -15.69
N GLY A 175 -8.80 6.10 -16.53
CA GLY A 175 -10.17 6.46 -16.14
C GLY A 175 -10.96 5.26 -15.61
N SER A 176 -12.30 5.32 -15.73
CA SER A 176 -13.26 4.36 -15.15
C SER A 176 -12.91 2.89 -15.43
N TRP A 177 -12.38 2.60 -16.62
CA TRP A 177 -11.99 1.25 -17.01
C TRP A 177 -10.95 0.61 -16.08
N TYR A 178 -10.02 1.41 -15.56
CA TYR A 178 -8.98 0.95 -14.63
C TYR A 178 -9.36 1.26 -13.17
N SER A 179 -9.92 2.45 -12.93
CA SER A 179 -10.17 2.93 -11.57
C SER A 179 -11.27 2.17 -10.85
N LEU A 180 -12.35 1.77 -11.53
CA LEU A 180 -13.46 1.06 -10.88
C LEU A 180 -13.03 -0.31 -10.32
N PRO A 181 -12.38 -1.20 -11.09
CA PRO A 181 -11.82 -2.43 -10.54
C PRO A 181 -10.88 -2.17 -9.36
N LEU A 182 -10.00 -1.16 -9.47
CA LEU A 182 -9.05 -0.84 -8.40
C LEU A 182 -9.74 -0.33 -7.14
N LEU A 183 -10.77 0.51 -7.25
CA LEU A 183 -11.55 0.99 -6.12
C LEU A 183 -12.25 -0.16 -5.40
N ILE A 184 -12.84 -1.10 -6.16
CA ILE A 184 -13.49 -2.29 -5.59
C ILE A 184 -12.47 -3.13 -4.81
N VAL A 185 -11.33 -3.45 -5.41
CA VAL A 185 -10.33 -4.30 -4.74
C VAL A 185 -9.66 -3.56 -3.57
N LEU A 186 -9.41 -2.26 -3.68
CA LEU A 186 -8.90 -1.43 -2.57
C LEU A 186 -9.88 -1.39 -1.40
N ALA A 187 -11.19 -1.29 -1.66
CA ALA A 187 -12.21 -1.38 -0.64
C ALA A 187 -12.18 -2.76 0.05
N ILE A 188 -12.07 -3.84 -0.72
CA ILE A 188 -11.92 -5.21 -0.19
C ILE A 188 -10.67 -5.33 0.70
N CYS A 189 -9.51 -4.85 0.24
CA CYS A 189 -8.27 -4.82 1.02
C CYS A 189 -8.47 -4.06 2.34
N THR A 190 -9.09 -2.88 2.29
CA THR A 190 -9.33 -2.04 3.47
C THR A 190 -10.25 -2.74 4.47
N LEU A 191 -11.31 -3.41 4.01
CA LEU A 191 -12.22 -4.18 4.85
C LEU A 191 -11.55 -5.38 5.50
N ILE A 192 -10.75 -6.15 4.74
CA ILE A 192 -10.00 -7.30 5.28
C ILE A 192 -8.96 -6.83 6.30
N GLY A 193 -8.23 -5.76 6.00
CA GLY A 193 -7.26 -5.17 6.93
C GLY A 193 -7.92 -4.68 8.22
N LEU A 194 -9.05 -3.97 8.12
CA LEU A 194 -9.83 -3.57 9.29
C LEU A 194 -10.31 -4.79 10.09
N GLY A 195 -10.81 -5.82 9.42
CA GLY A 195 -11.21 -7.08 10.03
C GLY A 195 -10.05 -7.76 10.78
N ALA A 196 -8.86 -7.82 10.18
CA ALA A 196 -7.66 -8.35 10.79
C ALA A 196 -7.25 -7.59 12.07
N LEU A 197 -7.32 -6.25 12.04
CA LEU A 197 -7.06 -5.40 13.21
C LEU A 197 -8.10 -5.61 14.32
N ILE A 198 -9.38 -5.74 13.96
CA ILE A 198 -10.46 -6.04 14.91
C ILE A 198 -10.27 -7.43 15.53
N LEU A 199 -9.88 -8.42 14.74
CA LEU A 199 -9.58 -9.77 15.23
C LEU A 199 -8.38 -9.75 16.19
N ALA A 200 -7.32 -9.04 15.84
CA ALA A 200 -6.12 -8.92 16.66
C ALA A 200 -6.40 -8.21 18.00
N THR A 201 -7.27 -7.20 18.00
CA THR A 201 -7.67 -6.49 19.23
C THR A 201 -8.60 -7.34 20.11
N LYS A 202 -9.58 -8.02 19.52
CA LYS A 202 -10.57 -8.84 20.26
C LYS A 202 -10.05 -10.21 20.72
N ARG A 203 -8.85 -10.63 20.29
CA ARG A 203 -8.25 -11.91 20.65
C ARG A 203 -8.10 -12.07 22.18
N PRO A 204 -8.36 -13.28 22.75
CA PRO A 204 -8.03 -13.60 24.14
C PRO A 204 -6.53 -13.42 24.43
N VAL A 205 -6.21 -13.05 25.67
CA VAL A 205 -4.83 -12.80 26.11
C VAL A 205 -4.06 -14.11 26.17
N LEU A 206 -2.78 -14.10 25.75
CA LEU A 206 -1.88 -15.22 26.01
C LEU A 206 -1.44 -15.22 27.48
N PRO A 207 -1.03 -16.38 28.04
CA PRO A 207 -0.46 -16.44 29.38
C PRO A 207 0.76 -15.52 29.57
N ASP A 208 1.53 -15.34 28.50
CA ASP A 208 2.64 -14.39 28.41
C ASP A 208 2.12 -13.06 27.81
N LEU A 209 2.05 -12.03 28.67
CA LEU A 209 1.53 -10.71 28.33
C LEU A 209 2.47 -9.96 27.36
N GLU A 210 3.77 -10.12 27.49
CA GLU A 210 4.77 -9.46 26.64
C GLU A 210 4.76 -10.05 25.22
N ALA A 211 4.64 -11.37 25.12
CA ALA A 211 4.47 -12.05 23.85
C ALA A 211 3.14 -11.70 23.16
N ASP A 212 2.03 -11.53 23.91
CA ASP A 212 0.75 -11.09 23.32
C ASP A 212 0.83 -9.66 22.78
N ALA A 213 1.41 -8.74 23.55
CA ALA A 213 1.59 -7.35 23.13
C ALA A 213 2.46 -7.25 21.87
N SER A 214 3.57 -8.01 21.84
CA SER A 214 4.47 -8.06 20.69
C SER A 214 3.80 -8.64 19.46
N PHE A 215 3.05 -9.75 19.61
CA PHE A 215 2.28 -10.36 18.52
C PHE A 215 1.26 -9.39 17.92
N ARG A 216 0.48 -8.70 18.76
CA ARG A 216 -0.53 -7.72 18.33
C ARG A 216 0.12 -6.56 17.57
N ARG A 217 1.25 -6.06 18.08
CA ARG A 217 1.99 -4.97 17.43
C ARG A 217 2.49 -5.38 16.05
N ILE A 218 3.10 -6.57 15.94
CA ILE A 218 3.59 -7.10 14.67
C ILE A 218 2.44 -7.34 13.70
N ALA A 219 1.32 -7.89 14.16
CA ALA A 219 0.14 -8.10 13.33
C ALA A 219 -0.45 -6.76 12.83
N GLY A 220 -0.60 -5.78 13.73
CA GLY A 220 -1.10 -4.45 13.39
C GLY A 220 -0.22 -3.75 12.36
N HIS A 221 1.09 -3.75 12.60
CA HIS A 221 2.10 -3.18 11.71
C HIS A 221 2.15 -3.87 10.34
N THR A 222 2.06 -5.22 10.31
CA THR A 222 2.00 -5.97 9.04
C THR A 222 0.80 -5.51 8.21
N VAL A 223 -0.38 -5.43 8.82
CA VAL A 223 -1.61 -5.02 8.13
C VAL A 223 -1.53 -3.58 7.60
N THR A 224 -1.09 -2.63 8.43
CA THR A 224 -0.96 -1.22 8.02
C THR A 224 0.12 -1.03 6.96
N CYS A 225 1.26 -1.72 7.06
CA CYS A 225 2.31 -1.68 6.04
C CYS A 225 1.84 -2.27 4.72
N THR A 226 1.14 -3.41 4.73
CA THR A 226 0.58 -4.00 3.50
C THR A 226 -0.42 -3.05 2.84
N LEU A 227 -1.35 -2.44 3.60
CA LEU A 227 -2.29 -1.47 3.05
C LEU A 227 -1.60 -0.24 2.47
N THR A 228 -0.64 0.34 3.21
CA THR A 228 0.14 1.50 2.76
C THR A 228 0.89 1.19 1.48
N PHE A 229 1.63 0.07 1.46
CA PHE A 229 2.41 -0.36 0.31
C PHE A 229 1.53 -0.55 -0.92
N THR A 230 0.43 -1.30 -0.80
CA THR A 230 -0.45 -1.56 -1.93
C THR A 230 -1.14 -0.30 -2.45
N ALA A 231 -1.68 0.54 -1.57
CA ALA A 231 -2.30 1.80 -1.98
C ALA A 231 -1.29 2.70 -2.71
N ALA A 232 -0.06 2.79 -2.20
CA ALA A 232 1.01 3.59 -2.78
C ALA A 232 1.51 3.07 -4.13
N VAL A 233 1.80 1.76 -4.22
CA VAL A 233 2.30 1.12 -5.45
C VAL A 233 1.26 1.12 -6.57
N THR A 234 -0.04 1.11 -6.23
CA THR A 234 -1.08 1.28 -7.24
C THR A 234 -1.30 2.74 -7.62
N GLY A 235 -1.42 3.64 -6.63
CA GLY A 235 -1.79 5.03 -6.89
C GLY A 235 -0.68 5.86 -7.55
N ALA A 236 0.59 5.64 -7.18
CA ALA A 236 1.69 6.45 -7.68
C ALA A 236 1.90 6.30 -9.20
N PRO A 237 1.99 5.09 -9.78
CA PRO A 237 2.12 4.93 -11.24
C PRO A 237 0.94 5.52 -12.00
N ILE A 238 -0.28 5.44 -11.44
CA ILE A 238 -1.48 6.05 -12.03
C ILE A 238 -1.36 7.57 -12.05
N ALA A 239 -0.97 8.19 -10.93
CA ALA A 239 -0.76 9.63 -10.85
C ALA A 239 0.31 10.10 -11.86
N PHE A 240 1.44 9.39 -11.96
CA PHE A 240 2.48 9.71 -12.95
C PHE A 240 2.00 9.52 -14.39
N ARG A 241 1.21 8.46 -14.65
CA ARG A 241 0.62 8.23 -15.98
C ARG A 241 -0.34 9.35 -16.36
N MET A 242 -1.14 9.85 -15.43
CA MET A 242 -2.02 11.00 -15.66
C MET A 242 -1.22 12.26 -16.00
N LEU A 243 -0.15 12.53 -15.26
CA LEU A 243 0.78 13.62 -15.56
C LEU A 243 1.36 13.52 -16.97
N SER A 244 1.84 12.33 -17.34
CA SER A 244 2.51 12.11 -18.63
C SER A 244 1.55 12.03 -19.82
N ALA A 245 0.25 11.86 -19.59
CA ALA A 245 -0.77 11.83 -20.64
C ALA A 245 -1.36 13.21 -20.92
N TYR A 246 -1.11 14.19 -20.06
CA TYR A 246 -1.67 15.52 -20.22
C TYR A 246 -0.88 16.31 -21.27
N PRO A 247 -1.51 16.84 -22.33
CA PRO A 247 -0.78 17.55 -23.38
C PRO A 247 -0.41 18.97 -22.95
N ASP A 248 0.79 19.41 -23.33
CA ASP A 248 1.37 20.71 -22.95
C ASP A 248 0.55 21.91 -23.44
N CYS A 249 -0.23 21.76 -24.51
CA CYS A 249 -1.01 22.84 -25.13
C CYS A 249 -2.24 23.29 -24.33
N ALA A 250 -2.70 22.50 -23.36
CA ALA A 250 -3.89 22.83 -22.57
C ALA A 250 -3.58 23.75 -21.36
N GLY A 251 -2.33 24.24 -21.26
CA GLY A 251 -1.82 24.88 -20.06
C GLY A 251 -1.66 23.87 -18.91
N THR A 252 -1.06 24.29 -17.79
CA THR A 252 -0.97 23.42 -16.60
C THR A 252 -2.09 23.75 -15.62
N PRO A 253 -3.25 23.07 -15.68
CA PRO A 253 -4.31 23.29 -14.72
C PRO A 253 -3.86 22.95 -13.30
N THR A 254 -4.43 23.64 -12.32
CA THR A 254 -4.12 23.49 -10.88
C THR A 254 -4.25 22.05 -10.39
N PHE A 255 -5.15 21.26 -10.97
CA PHE A 255 -5.33 19.86 -10.58
C PHE A 255 -4.13 18.97 -10.94
N LEU A 256 -3.34 19.28 -11.99
CA LEU A 256 -2.15 18.49 -12.32
C LEU A 256 -1.07 18.63 -11.25
N TRP A 257 -0.90 19.82 -10.68
CA TRP A 257 -0.01 20.03 -9.54
C TRP A 257 -0.46 19.23 -8.31
N ALA A 258 -1.77 19.13 -8.08
CA ALA A 258 -2.33 18.27 -7.05
C ALA A 258 -2.03 16.78 -7.32
N ILE A 259 -2.17 16.30 -8.56
CA ILE A 259 -1.82 14.92 -8.94
C ILE A 259 -0.32 14.67 -8.79
N ALA A 260 0.53 15.61 -9.17
CA ALA A 260 1.98 15.50 -9.02
C ALA A 260 2.38 15.34 -7.54
N THR A 261 1.78 16.18 -6.69
CA THR A 261 1.99 16.17 -5.24
C THR A 261 1.49 14.86 -4.64
N ALA A 262 0.31 14.39 -5.04
CA ALA A 262 -0.24 13.10 -4.65
C ALA A 262 0.70 11.95 -5.06
N GLY A 263 1.19 11.94 -6.30
CA GLY A 263 2.15 10.94 -6.78
C GLY A 263 3.42 10.90 -5.93
N GLY A 264 3.99 12.08 -5.61
CA GLY A 264 5.15 12.18 -4.72
C GLY A 264 4.88 11.65 -3.30
N LEU A 265 3.75 12.00 -2.70
CA LEU A 265 3.33 11.50 -1.38
C LEU A 265 3.17 9.97 -1.36
N LEU A 266 2.60 9.41 -2.43
CA LEU A 266 2.44 7.97 -2.57
C LEU A 266 3.80 7.28 -2.70
N VAL A 267 4.75 7.82 -3.46
CA VAL A 267 6.13 7.28 -3.52
C VAL A 267 6.79 7.29 -2.14
N CYS A 268 6.70 8.40 -1.40
CA CYS A 268 7.23 8.47 -0.04
C CYS A 268 6.58 7.44 0.89
N SER A 269 5.28 7.19 0.74
CA SER A 269 4.52 6.21 1.53
C SER A 269 4.92 4.77 1.19
N ALA A 270 5.20 4.46 -0.08
CA ALA A 270 5.75 3.16 -0.48
C ALA A 270 7.15 2.94 0.12
N VAL A 271 8.04 3.94 0.04
CA VAL A 271 9.38 3.87 0.62
C VAL A 271 9.32 3.70 2.14
N TYR A 272 8.39 4.41 2.81
CA TYR A 272 8.11 4.24 4.23
C TYR A 272 7.73 2.79 4.56
N ALA A 273 6.75 2.23 3.85
CA ALA A 273 6.28 0.86 4.10
C ALA A 273 7.40 -0.18 3.88
N VAL A 274 8.20 -0.04 2.82
CA VAL A 274 9.35 -0.92 2.56
C VAL A 274 10.42 -0.78 3.65
N GLY A 275 10.71 0.45 4.08
CA GLY A 275 11.65 0.72 5.16
C GLY A 275 11.23 0.09 6.48
N GLN A 276 9.93 0.14 6.79
CA GLN A 276 9.33 -0.49 7.97
C GLN A 276 9.43 -2.01 7.94
N VAL A 277 9.13 -2.65 6.80
CA VAL A 277 9.31 -4.11 6.62
C VAL A 277 10.79 -4.50 6.71
N GLY A 278 11.68 -3.73 6.10
CA GLY A 278 13.12 -3.96 6.15
C GLY A 278 13.68 -3.85 7.57
N ALA A 279 13.21 -2.88 8.36
CA ALA A 279 13.57 -2.73 9.76
C ALA A 279 13.12 -3.94 10.61
N ALA A 280 11.89 -4.42 10.38
CA ALA A 280 11.35 -5.59 11.07
C ALA A 280 12.12 -6.88 10.73
N LEU A 281 12.54 -7.07 9.47
CA LEU A 281 13.36 -8.21 9.06
C LEU A 281 14.79 -8.15 9.61
N ALA A 282 15.34 -6.94 9.79
CA ALA A 282 16.66 -6.74 10.40
C ALA A 282 16.67 -6.92 11.93
N GLY A 283 15.56 -7.37 12.54
CA GLY A 283 15.46 -7.62 13.98
C GLY A 283 15.35 -6.35 14.82
N ARG A 284 15.11 -5.18 14.22
CA ARG A 284 14.86 -3.96 14.98
C ARG A 284 13.39 -3.92 15.38
N ALA A 285 13.12 -4.01 16.67
CA ALA A 285 11.79 -3.72 17.18
C ALA A 285 11.41 -2.29 16.75
N PRO A 286 10.16 -2.06 16.29
CA PRO A 286 9.70 -0.72 16.00
C PRO A 286 9.82 0.12 17.27
N GLU A 287 10.57 1.24 17.18
CA GLU A 287 10.73 2.19 18.29
C GLU A 287 9.34 2.50 18.86
N ALA A 288 9.12 2.13 20.12
CA ALA A 288 7.90 2.53 20.81
C ALA A 288 7.92 4.06 20.93
N ARG A 289 7.11 4.72 20.10
CA ARG A 289 6.83 6.15 20.23
C ARG A 289 5.43 6.34 20.80
#